data_AF-A0AAW6U4G7-F1
#
_entry.id   AF-A0AAW6U4G7-F1
#
_cell.length_a   1.000
_cell.length_b   1.000
_cell.length_c   1.000
_cell.angle_alpha   90.00
_cell.angle_beta   90.00
_cell.angle_gamma   90.00
#
_symmetry.space_group_name_H-M   'P 1'
#
loop_
_entity.id
_entity.type
_entity.pdbx_description
1 polymer ?
#
loop_
_entity_poly.entity_id
_entity_poly.type
_entity_poly.pdbx_seq_one_letter_code
_entity_poly.pdbx_strand_id
1 'polypeptide(L)'
;MEDSEPVQLTLRFSPMAWAKLLYFRDQSDNEVGGFGITDPDDLLFVQDVVAVKQEVTSISVKFDDEAVSEFFDEQVDLGRRPEQFARLWLHTHPGDSPEPSGKDEETFKRVFGACQWAAMVIVAQDDSTYARLSFNVGPGSQVLIPVGIDYSQAFGPSDHDSWDAEYAANVRAVDWLCEPAQHEKASADRQWHSDVVPYDFLAEFEGMEPAQRQALLDELADRPELWDRESEVLFL
;
A
#
# COMPACT_ATOMS: atom_id res chain seq x y z
N MET A 1 -41.71 -11.54 -10.76
CA MET A 1 -40.66 -11.19 -11.73
C MET A 1 -39.86 -10.10 -11.07
N GLU A 2 -38.74 -10.49 -10.48
CA GLU A 2 -37.62 -9.63 -10.18
C GLU A 2 -36.44 -10.57 -10.35
N ASP A 3 -36.00 -10.70 -11.60
CA ASP A 3 -34.67 -11.19 -11.90
C ASP A 3 -33.73 -10.13 -11.34
N SER A 4 -33.40 -10.23 -10.06
CA SER A 4 -32.30 -9.48 -9.48
C SER A 4 -31.05 -9.98 -10.19
N GLU A 5 -30.56 -9.19 -11.16
CA GLU A 5 -29.29 -9.44 -11.81
C GLU A 5 -28.23 -9.71 -10.74
N PRO A 6 -27.34 -10.70 -10.94
CA PRO A 6 -26.28 -10.95 -9.98
C PRO A 6 -25.49 -9.66 -9.81
N VAL A 7 -25.42 -9.15 -8.58
CA VAL A 7 -24.62 -7.97 -8.24
C VAL A 7 -23.17 -8.31 -8.60
N GLN A 8 -22.71 -7.79 -9.72
CA GLN A 8 -21.35 -8.00 -10.16
C GLN A 8 -20.45 -7.23 -9.21
N LEU A 9 -19.60 -7.96 -8.47
CA LEU A 9 -18.59 -7.36 -7.60
C LEU A 9 -17.76 -6.37 -8.43
N THR A 10 -17.82 -5.10 -8.06
CA THR A 10 -17.17 -4.00 -8.78
C THR A 10 -16.36 -3.21 -7.77
N LEU A 11 -15.09 -2.97 -8.07
CA LEU A 11 -14.29 -2.04 -7.28
C LEU A 11 -14.63 -0.62 -7.73
N ARG A 12 -15.17 0.17 -6.81
CA ARG A 12 -15.61 1.53 -7.08
C ARG A 12 -14.63 2.54 -6.51
N PHE A 13 -14.42 3.62 -7.24
CA PHE A 13 -13.61 4.75 -6.80
C PHE A 13 -14.49 5.98 -6.61
N SER A 14 -14.17 6.77 -5.60
CA SER A 14 -14.64 8.16 -5.55
C SER A 14 -14.03 8.92 -6.74
N PRO A 15 -14.74 9.92 -7.30
CA PRO A 15 -14.20 10.75 -8.37
C PRO A 15 -12.87 11.41 -7.99
N MET A 16 -12.69 11.74 -6.71
CA MET A 16 -11.45 12.33 -6.19
C MET A 16 -10.30 11.33 -6.14
N ALA A 17 -10.54 10.12 -5.63
CA ALA A 17 -9.54 9.05 -5.59
C ALA A 17 -9.08 8.69 -7.00
N TRP A 18 -10.04 8.58 -7.93
CA TRP A 18 -9.73 8.30 -9.33
C TRP A 18 -8.91 9.43 -9.96
N ALA A 19 -9.32 10.68 -9.78
CA ALA A 19 -8.59 11.83 -10.31
C ALA A 19 -7.16 11.92 -9.75
N LYS A 20 -6.97 11.68 -8.45
CA LYS A 20 -5.66 11.66 -7.79
C LYS A 20 -4.77 10.54 -8.36
N LEU A 21 -5.32 9.35 -8.57
CA LEU A 21 -4.59 8.21 -9.15
C LEU A 21 -4.12 8.52 -10.58
N LEU A 22 -4.99 9.08 -11.42
CA LEU A 22 -4.63 9.51 -12.78
C LEU A 22 -3.59 10.64 -12.74
N TYR A 23 -3.73 11.57 -11.79
CA TYR A 23 -2.79 12.66 -11.60
C TYR A 23 -1.38 12.12 -11.31
N PHE A 24 -1.26 11.17 -10.37
CA PHE A 24 0.02 10.52 -10.04
C PHE A 24 0.61 9.75 -11.22
N ARG A 25 -0.23 9.01 -11.97
CA ARG A 25 0.18 8.31 -13.19
C ARG A 25 0.85 9.27 -14.18
N ASP A 26 0.27 10.44 -14.39
CA ASP A 26 0.67 11.36 -15.45
C ASP A 26 1.82 12.32 -15.05
N GLN A 27 2.35 12.20 -13.82
CA GLN A 27 3.50 13.01 -13.37
C GLN A 27 4.84 12.57 -13.99
N SER A 28 5.00 11.29 -14.31
CA SER A 28 6.27 10.78 -14.85
C SER A 28 6.05 9.50 -15.67
N ASP A 29 7.05 9.11 -16.45
CA ASP A 29 7.07 7.83 -17.18
C ASP A 29 7.44 6.62 -16.27
N ASN A 30 7.18 6.72 -14.95
CA ASN A 30 7.43 5.67 -13.98
C ASN A 30 6.11 5.09 -13.43
N GLU A 31 6.18 3.87 -12.91
CA GLU A 31 5.09 3.32 -12.12
C GLU A 31 4.95 4.08 -10.80
N VAL A 32 3.73 4.20 -10.30
CA VAL A 32 3.46 4.79 -8.99
C VAL A 32 2.53 3.88 -8.23
N GLY A 33 2.94 3.46 -7.04
CA GLY A 33 2.16 2.62 -6.14
C GLY A 33 1.43 3.42 -5.06
N GLY A 34 0.36 2.86 -4.53
CA GLY A 34 -0.38 3.43 -3.41
C GLY A 34 -1.35 2.44 -2.77
N PHE A 35 -1.92 2.88 -1.65
CA PHE A 35 -2.91 2.14 -0.88
C PHE A 35 -4.28 2.81 -0.97
N GLY A 36 -5.32 2.02 -1.14
CA GLY A 36 -6.71 2.49 -1.19
C GLY A 36 -7.33 2.54 0.20
N ILE A 37 -7.92 3.68 0.54
CA ILE A 37 -8.66 3.88 1.80
C ILE A 37 -10.16 3.68 1.56
N THR A 38 -10.82 2.92 2.42
CA THR A 38 -12.25 2.57 2.31
C THR A 38 -13.03 2.79 3.60
N ASP A 39 -14.36 2.77 3.45
CA ASP A 39 -15.29 2.75 4.58
C ASP A 39 -15.36 1.35 5.21
N PRO A 40 -15.52 1.20 6.54
CA PRO A 40 -15.68 -0.13 7.13
C PRO A 40 -16.93 -0.88 6.64
N ASP A 41 -17.96 -0.17 6.17
CA ASP A 41 -19.21 -0.75 5.68
C ASP A 41 -19.15 -1.11 4.18
N ASP A 42 -18.13 -0.61 3.45
CA ASP A 42 -17.99 -0.77 2.01
C ASP A 42 -16.52 -0.85 1.57
N LEU A 43 -15.92 -2.02 1.78
CA LEU A 43 -14.50 -2.29 1.54
C LEU A 43 -14.12 -2.33 0.04
N LEU A 44 -15.10 -2.29 -0.87
CA LEU A 44 -14.87 -2.20 -2.32
C LEU A 44 -15.14 -0.79 -2.86
N PHE A 45 -15.32 0.20 -1.98
CA PHE A 45 -15.42 1.61 -2.34
C PHE A 45 -14.20 2.39 -1.84
N VAL A 46 -13.31 2.73 -2.78
CA VAL A 46 -12.09 3.52 -2.53
C VAL A 46 -12.45 5.00 -2.44
N GLN A 47 -12.34 5.54 -1.24
CA GLN A 47 -12.59 6.94 -0.95
C GLN A 47 -11.39 7.83 -1.28
N ASP A 48 -10.19 7.33 -1.00
CA ASP A 48 -8.93 8.03 -1.23
C ASP A 48 -7.81 7.03 -1.58
N VAL A 49 -6.74 7.54 -2.20
CA VAL A 49 -5.52 6.79 -2.53
C VAL A 49 -4.35 7.50 -1.88
N VAL A 50 -3.54 6.77 -1.12
CA VAL A 50 -2.37 7.32 -0.44
C VAL A 50 -1.10 6.72 -1.04
N ALA A 51 -0.20 7.57 -1.51
CA ALA A 51 1.16 7.18 -1.85
C ALA A 51 2.03 7.21 -0.59
N VAL A 52 2.77 6.14 -0.33
CA VAL A 52 3.82 6.10 0.71
C VAL A 52 5.18 6.19 0.04
N LYS A 53 6.25 6.46 0.83
CA LYS A 53 7.60 6.57 0.30
C LYS A 53 7.97 5.32 -0.51
N GLN A 54 8.45 5.54 -1.72
CA GLN A 54 8.69 4.50 -2.69
C GLN A 54 9.77 4.90 -3.69
N GLU A 55 10.49 3.87 -4.12
CA GLU A 55 11.42 3.92 -5.24
C GLU A 55 10.76 3.35 -6.48
N VAL A 56 10.74 4.14 -7.55
CA VAL A 56 10.01 3.81 -8.77
C VAL A 56 10.90 3.79 -9.99
N THR A 57 10.56 2.89 -10.91
CA THR A 57 11.11 2.76 -12.25
C THR A 57 9.96 2.69 -13.25
N SER A 58 10.27 2.65 -14.54
CA SER A 58 9.25 2.48 -15.59
C SER A 58 8.56 1.10 -15.61
N ILE A 59 8.98 0.14 -14.78
CA ILE A 59 8.49 -1.25 -14.80
C ILE A 59 8.39 -1.90 -13.41
N SER A 60 8.57 -1.12 -12.35
CA SER A 60 8.54 -1.64 -10.99
C SER A 60 8.43 -0.51 -9.96
N VAL A 61 7.63 -0.77 -8.92
CA VAL A 61 7.58 0.00 -7.67
C VAL A 61 8.18 -0.81 -6.52
N LYS A 62 8.91 -0.14 -5.62
CA LYS A 62 9.36 -0.69 -4.33
C LYS A 62 9.02 0.30 -3.21
N PHE A 63 8.16 -0.12 -2.29
CA PHE A 63 7.86 0.67 -1.10
C PHE A 63 9.02 0.66 -0.10
N ASP A 64 9.14 1.76 0.64
CA ASP A 64 9.99 1.86 1.82
C ASP A 64 9.28 1.21 3.02
N ASP A 65 9.92 0.21 3.62
CA ASP A 65 9.32 -0.60 4.69
C ASP A 65 9.01 0.23 5.96
N GLU A 66 9.84 1.24 6.27
CA GLU A 66 9.64 2.13 7.41
C GLU A 66 8.43 3.03 7.15
N ALA A 67 8.33 3.62 5.96
CA ALA A 67 7.18 4.45 5.59
C ALA A 67 5.86 3.66 5.52
N VAL A 68 5.91 2.38 5.13
CA VAL A 68 4.75 1.50 5.17
C VAL A 68 4.32 1.24 6.62
N SER A 69 5.27 1.03 7.54
CA SER A 69 4.99 0.86 8.97
C SER A 69 4.41 2.14 9.58
N GLU A 70 5.02 3.29 9.31
CA GLU A 70 4.51 4.61 9.74
C GLU A 70 3.07 4.82 9.27
N PHE A 71 2.80 4.53 7.99
CA PHE A 71 1.43 4.58 7.46
C PHE A 71 0.49 3.60 8.18
N PHE A 72 0.93 2.37 8.49
CA PHE A 72 0.10 1.42 9.25
C PHE A 72 -0.30 1.97 10.61
N ASP A 73 0.67 2.51 11.35
CA ASP A 73 0.45 3.04 12.69
C ASP A 73 -0.48 4.27 12.66
N GLU A 74 -0.23 5.22 11.74
CA GLU A 74 -1.07 6.41 11.58
C GLU A 74 -2.55 6.04 11.29
N GLN A 75 -2.78 5.04 10.45
CA GLN A 75 -4.14 4.63 10.10
C GLN A 75 -4.85 3.94 11.28
N VAL A 76 -4.12 3.19 12.11
CA VAL A 76 -4.63 2.59 13.34
C VAL A 76 -4.94 3.67 14.38
N ASP A 77 -4.10 4.69 14.52
CA ASP A 77 -4.34 5.84 15.40
C ASP A 77 -5.57 6.65 14.97
N LEU A 78 -5.84 6.71 13.66
CA LEU A 78 -7.09 7.26 13.11
C LEU A 78 -8.32 6.35 13.33
N GLY A 79 -8.15 5.21 14.01
CA GLY A 79 -9.20 4.26 14.36
C GLY A 79 -9.63 3.36 13.20
N ARG A 80 -8.85 3.27 12.11
CA ARG A 80 -9.16 2.42 10.96
C ARG A 80 -8.66 1.00 11.19
N ARG A 81 -9.43 0.03 10.69
CA ARG A 81 -9.03 -1.38 10.68
C ARG A 81 -8.14 -1.65 9.46
N PRO A 82 -7.18 -2.59 9.52
CA PRO A 82 -6.35 -2.96 8.37
C PRO A 82 -7.15 -3.29 7.10
N GLU A 83 -8.36 -3.85 7.24
CA GLU A 83 -9.26 -4.11 6.12
C GLU A 83 -9.58 -2.86 5.27
N GLN A 84 -9.53 -1.68 5.87
CA GLN A 84 -9.91 -0.42 5.23
C GLN A 84 -8.79 0.23 4.42
N PHE A 85 -7.53 -0.15 4.64
CA PHE A 85 -6.40 0.59 4.08
C PHE A 85 -5.20 -0.29 3.70
N ALA A 86 -5.12 -1.51 4.25
CA ALA A 86 -4.03 -2.46 4.02
C ALA A 86 -4.35 -3.52 2.94
N ARG A 87 -5.54 -3.47 2.32
CA ARG A 87 -6.04 -4.58 1.47
C ARG A 87 -6.17 -4.21 0.00
N LEU A 88 -6.03 -2.94 -0.36
CA LEU A 88 -6.14 -2.46 -1.73
C LEU A 88 -4.80 -1.88 -2.15
N TRP A 89 -4.05 -2.64 -2.94
CA TRP A 89 -2.83 -2.17 -3.55
C TRP A 89 -3.11 -1.68 -4.96
N LEU A 90 -2.77 -0.43 -5.21
CA LEU A 90 -2.92 0.22 -6.52
C LEU A 90 -1.54 0.54 -7.07
N HIS A 91 -1.33 0.31 -8.35
CA HIS A 91 -0.18 0.87 -9.06
C HIS A 91 -0.54 1.26 -10.48
N THR A 92 0.30 2.12 -11.07
CA THR A 92 0.10 2.63 -12.43
C THR A 92 1.16 2.06 -13.36
N HIS A 93 0.80 1.80 -14.61
CA HIS A 93 1.77 1.40 -15.64
C HIS A 93 2.00 2.54 -16.64
N PRO A 94 3.26 2.92 -16.92
CA PRO A 94 3.57 3.79 -18.04
C PRO A 94 3.42 2.99 -19.35
N GLY A 95 2.36 3.26 -20.11
CA GLY A 95 2.04 2.58 -21.37
C GLY A 95 0.62 2.04 -21.44
N ASP A 96 0.34 1.22 -22.45
CA ASP A 96 -1.04 0.85 -22.85
C ASP A 96 -1.48 -0.54 -22.35
N SER A 97 -0.84 -1.08 -21.30
CA SER A 97 -1.17 -2.41 -20.77
C SER A 97 -1.36 -2.40 -19.26
N PRO A 98 -2.55 -2.77 -18.76
CA PRO A 98 -2.82 -2.87 -17.33
C PRO A 98 -2.54 -4.29 -16.80
N GLU A 99 -1.98 -5.19 -17.61
CA GLU A 99 -1.73 -6.58 -17.17
C GLU A 99 -0.57 -6.64 -16.16
N PRO A 100 -0.70 -7.39 -15.05
CA PRO A 100 0.36 -7.50 -14.06
C PRO A 100 1.60 -8.18 -14.64
N SER A 101 2.76 -7.65 -14.32
CA SER A 101 4.06 -8.27 -14.60
C SER A 101 4.36 -9.40 -13.61
N GLY A 102 5.40 -10.20 -13.89
CA GLY A 102 5.87 -11.21 -12.95
C GLY A 102 6.32 -10.64 -11.60
N LYS A 103 6.82 -9.40 -11.57
CA LYS A 103 7.20 -8.72 -10.33
C LYS A 103 5.99 -8.32 -9.50
N ASP A 104 4.90 -7.93 -10.15
CA ASP A 104 3.65 -7.54 -9.47
C ASP A 104 3.01 -8.76 -8.82
N GLU A 105 3.02 -9.89 -9.52
CA GLU A 105 2.57 -11.18 -8.99
C GLU A 105 3.39 -11.63 -7.77
N GLU A 106 4.72 -11.53 -7.84
CA GLU A 106 5.61 -11.87 -6.72
C GLU A 106 5.41 -10.94 -5.52
N THR A 107 5.32 -9.64 -5.78
CA THR A 107 5.07 -8.62 -4.74
C THR A 107 3.73 -8.84 -4.07
N PHE A 108 2.68 -9.04 -4.86
CA PHE A 108 1.34 -9.26 -4.34
C PHE A 108 1.24 -10.53 -3.51
N LYS A 109 1.82 -11.63 -3.99
CA LYS A 109 1.85 -12.89 -3.24
C LYS A 109 2.66 -12.77 -1.94
N ARG A 110 3.79 -12.05 -1.97
CA ARG A 110 4.65 -11.86 -0.80
C ARG A 110 3.99 -11.00 0.28
N VAL A 111 3.35 -9.91 -0.13
CA VAL A 111 2.79 -8.90 0.79
C VAL A 111 1.36 -9.25 1.22
N PHE A 112 0.51 -9.67 0.27
CA PHE A 112 -0.91 -9.87 0.52
C PHE A 112 -1.35 -11.35 0.52
N GLY A 113 -0.43 -12.29 0.29
CA GLY A 113 -0.74 -13.71 0.18
C GLY A 113 -1.29 -14.36 1.46
N ALA A 114 -1.00 -13.77 2.63
CA ALA A 114 -1.53 -14.22 3.92
C ALA A 114 -2.86 -13.55 4.31
N CYS A 115 -3.25 -12.46 3.62
CA CYS A 115 -4.46 -11.71 3.96
C CYS A 115 -5.72 -12.51 3.64
N GLN A 116 -6.77 -12.39 4.45
CA GLN A 116 -8.06 -13.06 4.16
C GLN A 116 -8.62 -12.64 2.79
N TRP A 117 -8.40 -11.39 2.41
CA TRP A 117 -8.65 -10.87 1.08
C TRP A 117 -7.71 -9.71 0.77
N ALA A 118 -7.44 -9.47 -0.50
CA ALA A 118 -6.74 -8.29 -1.00
C ALA A 118 -7.06 -8.08 -2.48
N ALA A 119 -7.02 -6.84 -2.96
CA ALA A 119 -7.14 -6.53 -4.37
C ALA A 119 -5.87 -5.86 -4.89
N MET A 120 -5.46 -6.30 -6.08
CA MET A 120 -4.47 -5.61 -6.90
C MET A 120 -5.22 -4.82 -7.97
N VAL A 121 -4.89 -3.53 -8.10
CA VAL A 121 -5.47 -2.65 -9.10
C VAL A 121 -4.34 -2.02 -9.91
N ILE A 122 -4.47 -2.07 -11.23
CA ILE A 122 -3.52 -1.50 -12.16
C ILE A 122 -4.26 -0.55 -13.09
N VAL A 123 -3.73 0.66 -13.25
CA VAL A 123 -4.23 1.64 -14.21
C VAL A 123 -3.13 2.00 -15.18
N ALA A 124 -3.37 1.71 -16.46
CA ALA A 124 -2.45 2.04 -17.53
C ALA A 124 -2.68 3.48 -18.02
N GLN A 125 -1.77 4.00 -18.85
CA GLN A 125 -1.81 5.37 -19.35
C GLN A 125 -2.96 5.64 -20.33
N ASP A 126 -3.46 4.60 -21.00
CA ASP A 126 -4.62 4.64 -21.91
C ASP A 126 -5.97 4.52 -21.18
N ASP A 127 -5.98 4.68 -19.86
CA ASP A 127 -7.12 4.51 -18.95
C ASP A 127 -7.66 3.06 -18.87
N SER A 128 -6.95 2.08 -19.44
CA SER A 128 -7.30 0.68 -19.24
C SER A 128 -6.99 0.23 -17.82
N THR A 129 -7.84 -0.65 -17.28
CA THR A 129 -7.79 -1.05 -15.88
C THR A 129 -7.75 -2.55 -15.71
N TYR A 130 -6.99 -3.01 -14.73
CA TYR A 130 -7.01 -4.38 -14.24
C TYR A 130 -7.30 -4.35 -12.76
N ALA A 131 -8.30 -5.11 -12.31
CA ALA A 131 -8.52 -5.32 -10.89
C ALA A 131 -8.75 -6.80 -10.61
N ARG A 132 -7.93 -7.35 -9.73
CA ARG A 132 -8.01 -8.73 -9.27
C ARG A 132 -8.21 -8.77 -7.78
N LEU A 133 -9.36 -9.29 -7.37
CA LEU A 133 -9.67 -9.59 -5.98
C LEU A 133 -9.21 -11.02 -5.69
N SER A 134 -8.34 -11.16 -4.70
CA SER A 134 -7.90 -12.44 -4.15
C SER A 134 -8.50 -12.62 -2.77
N PHE A 135 -9.00 -13.82 -2.48
CA PHE A 135 -9.51 -14.19 -1.16
C PHE A 135 -8.92 -15.52 -0.75
N ASN A 136 -8.46 -15.61 0.48
CA ASN A 136 -7.80 -16.78 1.07
C ASN A 136 -8.67 -17.47 2.14
N VAL A 137 -9.94 -17.07 2.25
CA VAL A 137 -10.92 -17.76 3.09
C VAL A 137 -11.38 -19.05 2.39
N GLY A 138 -11.03 -20.21 2.95
CA GLY A 138 -11.37 -21.52 2.38
C GLY A 138 -10.31 -22.03 1.39
N PRO A 139 -10.69 -22.64 0.24
CA PRO A 139 -9.70 -23.13 -0.74
C PRO A 139 -8.87 -22.02 -1.40
N GLY A 140 -9.23 -20.75 -1.14
CA GLY A 140 -8.67 -19.58 -1.79
C GLY A 140 -9.11 -19.49 -3.25
N SER A 141 -9.40 -18.29 -3.74
CA SER A 141 -9.63 -18.06 -5.17
C SER A 141 -9.38 -16.59 -5.53
N GLN A 142 -9.32 -16.35 -6.84
CA GLN A 142 -9.07 -15.05 -7.42
C GLN A 142 -10.12 -14.78 -8.49
N VAL A 143 -10.62 -13.55 -8.54
CA VAL A 143 -11.63 -13.12 -9.50
C VAL A 143 -11.26 -11.75 -10.05
N LEU A 144 -11.39 -11.59 -11.37
CA LEU A 144 -11.29 -10.29 -12.01
C LEU A 144 -12.60 -9.55 -11.81
N ILE A 145 -12.50 -8.33 -11.29
CA ILE A 145 -13.65 -7.46 -11.04
C ILE A 145 -13.53 -6.20 -11.90
N PRO A 146 -14.64 -5.69 -12.45
CA PRO A 146 -14.62 -4.39 -13.11
C PRO A 146 -14.23 -3.27 -12.13
N VAL A 147 -13.56 -2.26 -12.66
CA VAL A 147 -13.32 -0.98 -12.00
C VAL A 147 -14.37 0.03 -12.47
N GLY A 148 -14.98 0.72 -11.53
CA GLY A 148 -15.99 1.75 -11.79
C GLY A 148 -15.74 3.02 -10.99
N ILE A 149 -16.29 4.13 -11.46
CA ILE A 149 -16.23 5.42 -10.76
C ILE A 149 -17.63 5.76 -10.30
N ASP A 150 -17.80 6.02 -9.00
CA ASP A 150 -19.09 6.30 -8.40
C ASP A 150 -19.32 7.81 -8.27
N TYR A 151 -19.89 8.40 -9.31
CA TYR A 151 -20.25 9.83 -9.35
C TYR A 151 -21.50 10.20 -8.53
N SER A 152 -22.12 9.24 -7.82
CA SER A 152 -23.24 9.55 -6.94
C SER A 152 -22.80 10.24 -5.64
N GLN A 153 -21.52 10.10 -5.29
CA GLN A 153 -20.93 10.73 -4.10
C GLN A 153 -20.62 12.19 -4.34
N ALA A 154 -20.64 12.99 -3.28
CA ALA A 154 -20.20 14.38 -3.36
C ALA A 154 -18.67 14.43 -3.58
N PHE A 155 -18.21 15.23 -4.53
CA PHE A 155 -16.79 15.45 -4.79
C PHE A 155 -16.48 16.94 -4.95
N GLY A 156 -15.29 17.33 -4.51
CA GLY A 156 -14.80 18.72 -4.54
C GLY A 156 -13.98 19.04 -5.80
N PRO A 157 -13.36 20.23 -5.85
CA PRO A 157 -12.36 20.54 -6.86
C PRO A 157 -11.10 19.67 -6.66
N SER A 158 -10.30 19.51 -7.72
CA SER A 158 -8.99 18.88 -7.62
C SER A 158 -8.03 19.75 -6.78
N ASP A 159 -7.25 19.10 -5.93
CA ASP A 159 -6.28 19.74 -5.04
C ASP A 159 -4.86 19.37 -5.48
N HIS A 160 -4.43 20.02 -6.56
CA HIS A 160 -3.12 19.72 -7.16
C HIS A 160 -1.97 20.08 -6.22
N ASP A 161 -2.11 21.14 -5.40
CA ASP A 161 -1.04 21.56 -4.49
C ASP A 161 -0.75 20.47 -3.44
N SER A 162 -1.80 19.87 -2.87
CA SER A 162 -1.65 18.74 -1.94
C SER A 162 -1.11 17.50 -2.63
N TRP A 163 -1.57 17.21 -3.86
CA TRP A 163 -1.13 16.04 -4.62
C TRP A 163 0.34 16.15 -5.07
N ASP A 164 0.79 17.34 -5.48
CA ASP A 164 2.18 17.61 -5.82
C ASP A 164 3.09 17.43 -4.60
N ALA A 165 2.65 17.92 -3.42
CA ALA A 165 3.41 17.76 -2.18
C ALA A 165 3.54 16.27 -1.79
N GLU A 166 2.45 15.51 -1.88
CA GLU A 166 2.45 14.06 -1.59
C GLU A 166 3.34 13.31 -2.59
N TYR A 167 3.21 13.59 -3.88
CA TYR A 167 4.01 12.96 -4.91
C TYR A 167 5.51 13.24 -4.71
N ALA A 168 5.88 14.50 -4.51
CA ALA A 168 7.28 14.89 -4.33
C ALA A 168 7.90 14.34 -3.04
N ALA A 169 7.11 14.18 -1.96
CA ALA A 169 7.58 13.62 -0.70
C ALA A 169 7.76 12.10 -0.76
N ASN A 170 6.92 11.41 -1.54
CA ASN A 170 6.82 9.96 -1.49
C ASN A 170 7.41 9.24 -2.70
N VAL A 171 7.42 9.86 -3.89
CA VAL A 171 7.82 9.17 -5.12
C VAL A 171 9.24 9.58 -5.52
N ARG A 172 10.17 8.61 -5.49
CA ARG A 172 11.54 8.81 -5.92
C ARG A 172 11.87 7.94 -7.12
N ALA A 173 12.07 8.58 -8.28
CA ALA A 173 12.57 7.90 -9.46
C ALA A 173 14.03 7.46 -9.25
N VAL A 174 14.31 6.20 -9.57
CA VAL A 174 15.64 5.60 -9.45
C VAL A 174 15.93 4.74 -10.67
N ASP A 175 17.21 4.61 -11.03
CA ASP A 175 17.63 3.73 -12.11
C ASP A 175 18.31 2.48 -11.51
N TRP A 176 17.52 1.43 -11.27
CA TRP A 176 18.02 0.17 -10.72
C TRP A 176 18.97 -0.56 -11.68
N LEU A 177 19.08 -0.13 -12.94
CA LEU A 177 20.04 -0.68 -13.90
C LEU A 177 21.43 -0.04 -13.78
N CYS A 178 21.61 0.98 -12.93
CA CYS A 178 22.85 1.74 -12.77
C CYS A 178 23.43 1.69 -11.35
N GLU A 179 23.35 0.56 -10.65
CA GLU A 179 24.23 0.36 -9.49
C GLU A 179 25.67 0.05 -9.98
N PRO A 180 26.67 0.91 -9.73
CA PRO A 180 28.05 0.50 -9.92
C PRO A 180 28.39 -0.55 -8.84
N ALA A 181 28.78 -1.73 -9.30
CA ALA A 181 29.36 -2.77 -8.45
C ALA A 181 30.59 -2.21 -7.67
N GLN A 182 30.38 -1.85 -6.41
CA GLN A 182 31.42 -1.53 -5.41
C GLN A 182 30.90 -2.11 -4.10
N HIS A 183 31.47 -3.14 -3.48
CA HIS A 183 32.88 -3.35 -3.16
C HIS A 183 33.13 -4.83 -2.84
N GLU A 184 34.09 -5.46 -3.51
CA GLU A 184 34.80 -6.61 -2.94
C GLU A 184 36.16 -6.14 -2.38
N LYS A 185 36.39 -6.51 -1.10
CA LYS A 185 37.64 -6.43 -0.29
C LYS A 185 37.93 -5.02 0.29
N ALA A 186 38.17 -4.83 1.59
CA ALA A 186 38.78 -5.70 2.59
C ALA A 186 38.48 -5.26 4.05
N SER A 187 38.63 -6.24 4.96
CA SER A 187 38.95 -6.18 6.40
C SER A 187 37.92 -5.73 7.44
N ALA A 188 37.45 -6.75 8.17
CA ALA A 188 37.49 -6.94 9.62
C ALA A 188 36.78 -5.95 10.56
N ASP A 189 35.94 -6.54 11.40
CA ASP A 189 35.41 -6.03 12.66
C ASP A 189 34.57 -4.75 12.57
N ARG A 190 33.27 -4.95 12.37
CA ARG A 190 32.26 -4.50 13.34
C ARG A 190 31.05 -5.42 13.23
N GLN A 191 30.81 -6.14 14.32
CA GLN A 191 29.57 -6.84 14.62
C GLN A 191 28.46 -5.79 14.78
N TRP A 192 27.71 -5.51 13.72
CA TRP A 192 26.48 -4.74 13.82
C TRP A 192 25.35 -5.72 14.08
N HIS A 193 24.84 -5.66 15.30
CA HIS A 193 23.61 -6.31 15.70
C HIS A 193 22.51 -5.89 14.72
N SER A 194 21.93 -6.87 14.04
CA SER A 194 20.71 -6.66 13.28
C SER A 194 19.59 -6.51 14.30
N ASP A 195 19.31 -5.28 14.72
CA ASP A 195 18.06 -4.94 15.40
C ASP A 195 16.95 -4.94 14.34
N VAL A 196 16.68 -6.14 13.85
CA VAL A 196 15.53 -6.50 13.04
C VAL A 196 14.40 -6.62 14.04
N VAL A 197 13.45 -5.69 13.98
CA VAL A 197 12.12 -6.02 14.50
C VAL A 197 11.63 -7.21 13.66
N PRO A 198 11.30 -8.36 14.26
CA PRO A 198 11.04 -9.57 13.48
C PRO A 198 9.80 -9.35 12.62
N TYR A 199 9.91 -9.67 11.33
CA TYR A 199 8.79 -9.85 10.39
C TYR A 199 7.72 -10.86 10.89
N ASP A 200 8.00 -11.53 12.00
CA ASP A 200 7.08 -12.36 12.78
C ASP A 200 6.04 -11.53 13.57
N PHE A 201 6.24 -10.24 13.82
CA PHE A 201 5.35 -9.48 14.70
C PHE A 201 3.91 -9.39 14.17
N LEU A 202 3.72 -9.15 12.87
CA LEU A 202 2.39 -9.11 12.25
C LEU A 202 1.72 -10.49 12.19
N ALA A 203 2.51 -11.53 11.92
CA ALA A 203 2.02 -12.91 11.89
C ALA A 203 1.68 -13.44 13.30
N GLU A 204 2.50 -13.11 14.30
CA GLU A 204 2.26 -13.40 15.71
C GLU A 204 1.06 -12.61 16.23
N PHE A 205 0.95 -11.32 15.90
CA PHE A 205 -0.18 -10.48 16.27
C PHE A 205 -1.50 -10.99 15.67
N GLU A 206 -1.53 -11.38 14.39
CA GLU A 206 -2.69 -12.00 13.75
C GLU A 206 -2.93 -13.45 14.19
N GLY A 207 -1.94 -14.11 14.81
CA GLY A 207 -2.05 -15.43 15.42
C GLY A 207 -2.50 -15.43 16.88
N MET A 208 -2.40 -14.30 17.60
CA MET A 208 -2.79 -14.17 19.00
C MET A 208 -4.31 -14.25 19.19
N GLU A 209 -4.79 -14.77 20.32
CA GLU A 209 -6.22 -14.71 20.64
C GLU A 209 -6.66 -13.23 20.83
N PRO A 210 -7.90 -12.85 20.47
CA PRO A 210 -8.34 -11.44 20.50
C PRO A 210 -8.15 -10.72 21.84
N ALA A 211 -8.26 -11.44 22.96
CA ALA A 211 -8.05 -10.89 24.30
C ALA A 211 -6.57 -10.62 24.62
N GLN A 212 -5.64 -11.38 24.03
CA GLN A 212 -4.20 -11.15 24.18
C GLN A 212 -3.72 -9.97 23.33
N ARG A 213 -4.28 -9.81 22.12
CA ARG A 213 -4.02 -8.63 21.27
C ARG A 213 -4.41 -7.34 21.99
N GLN A 214 -5.60 -7.33 22.61
CA GLN A 214 -6.08 -6.17 23.34
C GLN A 214 -5.20 -5.84 24.56
N ALA A 215 -4.75 -6.86 25.32
CA ALA A 215 -3.87 -6.65 26.47
C ALA A 215 -2.48 -6.12 26.08
N LEU A 216 -1.94 -6.54 24.92
CA LEU A 216 -0.67 -6.04 24.39
C LEU A 216 -0.78 -4.56 23.97
N LEU A 217 -1.87 -4.19 23.30
CA LEU A 217 -2.14 -2.81 22.91
C LEU A 217 -2.35 -1.90 24.14
N ASP A 218 -3.04 -2.40 25.16
CA ASP A 218 -3.23 -1.68 26.42
C ASP A 218 -1.90 -1.53 27.20
N GLU A 219 -1.01 -2.53 27.18
CA GLU A 219 0.31 -2.43 27.82
C GLU A 219 1.28 -1.46 27.11
N LEU A 220 1.18 -1.36 25.77
CA LEU A 220 1.96 -0.40 24.97
C LEU A 220 1.47 1.04 25.16
N ALA A 221 0.16 1.23 25.36
CA ALA A 221 -0.42 2.54 25.67
C ALA A 221 0.00 3.08 27.06
N ASP A 222 0.32 2.20 28.01
CA ASP A 222 0.70 2.56 29.38
C ASP A 222 2.23 2.75 29.60
N ARG A 223 3.07 2.54 28.58
CA ARG A 223 4.54 2.69 28.68
C ARG A 223 5.13 3.69 27.67
N PRO A 224 4.95 5.00 27.88
CA PRO A 224 5.47 6.05 27.00
C PRO A 224 7.01 6.14 26.94
N GLU A 225 7.73 5.46 27.84
CA GLU A 225 9.20 5.52 27.93
C GLU A 225 9.94 4.73 26.82
N LEU A 226 9.23 3.97 25.98
CA LEU A 226 9.81 3.29 24.81
C LEU A 226 9.89 4.19 23.57
N TRP A 227 9.32 5.39 23.62
CA TRP A 227 9.26 6.35 22.51
C TRP A 227 10.39 7.40 22.55
N ASP A 228 11.05 7.58 23.71
CA ASP A 228 12.13 8.57 23.90
C ASP A 228 13.51 7.90 23.92
N ARG A 229 14.09 7.69 22.72
CA ARG A 229 15.54 7.66 22.56
C ARG A 229 15.95 8.51 21.35
N GLU A 230 15.77 9.82 21.49
CA GLU A 230 16.59 10.78 20.75
C GLU A 230 18.07 10.48 21.01
N SER A 231 18.81 10.13 19.97
CA SER A 231 20.26 10.11 20.03
C SER A 231 20.77 11.54 19.96
N GLU A 232 21.01 12.11 21.15
CA GLU A 232 21.86 13.27 21.34
C GLU A 232 23.20 13.05 20.60
N VAL A 233 23.44 13.79 19.52
CA VAL A 233 24.79 14.05 19.03
C VAL A 233 25.13 15.51 19.36
N LEU A 234 25.54 15.73 20.60
CA LEU A 234 26.13 16.99 21.06
C LEU A 234 27.65 16.82 21.17
N PHE A 235 28.34 17.66 20.41
CA PHE A 235 29.76 18.01 20.41
C PHE A 235 30.56 17.63 21.67
N LEU A 236 31.75 17.03 21.43
CA LEU A 236 33.03 17.41 22.04
C LEU A 236 34.20 17.03 21.11
#